data_AF-X0GMU7-F1
#
_entry.id   AF-X0GMU7-F1
#
_cell.length_a   1.000
_cell.length_b   1.000
_cell.length_c   1.000
_cell.angle_alpha   90.00
_cell.angle_beta   90.00
_cell.angle_gamma   90.00
#
_symmetry.space_group_name_H-M   'P 1'
#
loop_
_entity.id
_entity.type
_entity.pdbx_description
1 polymer ?
#
loop_
_entity_poly.entity_id
_entity_poly.type
_entity_poly.pdbx_seq_one_letter_code
_entity_poly.pdbx_strand_id
1 'polypeptide(L)'
;MVRRMVEFFYTSDYTEESEEEDTGTDTIPILLIHAAMFTLADKYDIEELKALSANKYSECLTKNPNVSNFLLSISEVYNSTPPSARGLRDHALAFAREKLPGFLSLSDAKQEFDEVTADSPEFIKELLYHFIDHRLLGHCNNCGGSKWVPVFPLNCKCGWCGKGGAIPEILRGSR
;
A
#
# COMPACT_ATOMS: atom_id res chain seq x y z
N MET A 1 -17.95 4.97 -11.84
CA MET A 1 -18.00 3.78 -10.96
C MET A 1 -19.08 2.78 -11.35
N VAL A 2 -20.39 3.10 -11.32
CA VAL A 2 -21.46 2.11 -11.65
C VAL A 2 -21.31 1.53 -13.07
N ARG A 3 -20.98 2.37 -14.07
CA ARG A 3 -20.72 1.91 -15.44
C ARG A 3 -19.61 0.83 -15.51
N ARG A 4 -18.52 1.00 -14.75
CA ARG A 4 -17.41 0.03 -14.65
C ARG A 4 -17.83 -1.27 -13.98
N MET A 5 -18.74 -1.21 -13.01
CA MET A 5 -19.33 -2.41 -12.40
C MET A 5 -20.20 -3.17 -13.40
N VAL A 6 -20.98 -2.45 -14.21
CA VAL A 6 -21.76 -3.06 -15.30
C VAL A 6 -20.84 -3.69 -16.33
N GLU A 7 -19.78 -2.99 -16.74
CA GLU A 7 -18.75 -3.52 -17.64
C GLU A 7 -18.17 -4.84 -17.11
N PHE A 8 -17.78 -4.88 -15.84
CA PHE A 8 -17.29 -6.08 -15.17
C PHE A 8 -18.26 -7.27 -15.31
N PHE A 9 -19.57 -7.07 -15.15
CA PHE A 9 -20.52 -8.18 -15.33
C PHE A 9 -20.57 -8.73 -16.76
N TYR A 10 -20.23 -7.93 -17.76
CA TYR A 10 -20.24 -8.36 -19.16
C TYR A 10 -18.88 -8.87 -19.64
N THR A 11 -17.77 -8.36 -19.11
CA THR A 11 -16.42 -8.64 -19.62
C THR A 11 -15.51 -9.34 -18.61
N SER A 12 -15.95 -9.47 -17.35
CA SER A 12 -15.14 -9.88 -16.20
C SER A 12 -13.95 -8.94 -15.91
N ASP A 13 -13.94 -7.73 -16.48
CA ASP A 13 -12.94 -6.71 -16.24
C ASP A 13 -13.55 -5.30 -16.30
N TYR A 14 -12.82 -4.27 -15.89
CA TYR A 14 -13.26 -2.88 -16.01
C TYR A 14 -12.14 -1.95 -16.44
N THR A 15 -12.53 -0.91 -17.17
CA THR A 15 -11.63 0.11 -17.72
C THR A 15 -11.09 1.06 -16.64
N GLU A 16 -9.79 1.34 -16.74
CA GLU A 16 -9.03 2.23 -15.86
C GLU A 16 -8.97 3.67 -16.39
N GLU A 17 -9.47 3.90 -17.60
CA GLU A 17 -9.49 5.20 -18.25
C GLU A 17 -10.30 6.18 -17.41
N SER A 18 -9.73 7.31 -17.01
CA SER A 18 -10.49 8.43 -16.47
C SER A 18 -11.50 8.85 -17.53
N GLU A 19 -12.80 8.85 -17.19
CA GLU A 19 -13.83 9.32 -18.10
C GLU A 19 -13.70 10.85 -18.21
N GLU A 20 -12.83 11.33 -19.09
CA GLU A 20 -12.83 12.71 -19.57
C GLU A 20 -13.08 12.69 -21.08
N GLU A 21 -14.36 12.73 -21.45
CA GLU A 21 -14.73 13.45 -22.67
C GLU A 21 -14.48 14.94 -22.41
N ASP A 22 -13.37 15.46 -22.93
CA ASP A 22 -13.23 16.83 -23.47
C ASP A 22 -13.61 18.05 -22.59
N THR A 23 -13.38 18.04 -21.28
CA THR A 23 -13.40 19.30 -20.49
C THR A 23 -12.36 19.29 -19.37
N GLY A 24 -11.14 19.72 -19.67
CA GLY A 24 -9.96 19.80 -18.77
C GLY A 24 -10.22 20.00 -17.26
N THR A 25 -10.57 18.92 -16.57
CA THR A 25 -10.81 18.88 -15.12
C THR A 25 -10.24 17.58 -14.56
N ASP A 26 -9.19 17.74 -13.74
CA ASP A 26 -8.65 16.78 -12.77
C ASP A 26 -8.92 15.29 -13.02
N THR A 27 -8.06 14.68 -13.83
CA THR A 27 -7.98 13.23 -14.03
C THR A 27 -7.92 12.51 -12.69
N ILE A 28 -8.98 11.75 -12.36
CA ILE A 28 -9.05 10.97 -11.12
C ILE A 28 -7.88 9.98 -11.08
N PRO A 29 -7.07 9.94 -10.00
CA PRO A 29 -5.98 8.99 -9.90
C PRO A 29 -6.50 7.55 -9.98
N ILE A 30 -5.83 6.72 -10.79
CA ILE A 30 -6.22 5.32 -11.03
C ILE A 30 -6.36 4.52 -9.72
N LEU A 31 -5.53 4.80 -8.72
CA LEU A 31 -5.62 4.17 -7.39
C LEU A 31 -6.97 4.42 -6.71
N LEU A 32 -7.54 5.63 -6.84
CA LEU A 32 -8.86 5.95 -6.30
C LEU A 32 -9.96 5.18 -7.06
N ILE A 33 -9.80 4.94 -8.36
CA ILE A 33 -10.73 4.12 -9.14
C ILE A 33 -10.77 2.70 -8.59
N HIS A 34 -9.61 2.07 -8.36
CA HIS A 34 -9.57 0.71 -7.80
C HIS A 34 -10.11 0.65 -6.37
N ALA A 35 -9.78 1.64 -5.52
CA ALA A 35 -10.34 1.71 -4.17
C ALA A 35 -11.87 1.86 -4.18
N ALA A 36 -12.41 2.73 -5.03
CA ALA A 36 -13.85 2.92 -5.18
C ALA A 36 -14.54 1.66 -5.72
N MET A 37 -13.94 0.96 -6.69
CA MET A 37 -14.47 -0.30 -7.21
C MET A 37 -14.45 -1.41 -6.16
N PHE A 38 -13.43 -1.45 -5.30
CA PHE A 38 -13.38 -2.37 -4.17
C PHE A 38 -14.51 -2.09 -3.17
N THR A 39 -14.70 -0.83 -2.77
CA THR A 39 -15.79 -0.41 -1.89
C THR A 39 -17.15 -0.78 -2.48
N LEU A 40 -17.33 -0.56 -3.78
CA LEU A 40 -18.56 -0.89 -4.48
C LEU A 40 -18.82 -2.40 -4.47
N ALA A 41 -17.77 -3.20 -4.72
CA ALA A 41 -17.84 -4.65 -4.67
C ALA A 41 -18.18 -5.17 -3.26
N ASP A 42 -17.58 -4.59 -2.23
CA ASP A 42 -17.88 -4.91 -0.83
C ASP A 42 -19.34 -4.58 -0.47
N LYS A 43 -19.84 -3.43 -0.93
CA LYS A 43 -21.22 -2.99 -0.71
C LYS A 43 -22.26 -3.92 -1.34
N TYR A 44 -21.97 -4.48 -2.51
CA TYR A 44 -22.89 -5.37 -3.24
C TYR A 44 -22.53 -6.86 -3.09
N ASP A 45 -21.59 -7.20 -2.22
CA ASP A 45 -21.14 -8.57 -1.96
C ASP A 45 -20.67 -9.33 -3.22
N ILE A 46 -19.91 -8.63 -4.08
CA ILE A 46 -19.36 -9.18 -5.33
C ILE A 46 -17.90 -9.58 -5.10
N GLU A 47 -17.67 -10.80 -4.61
CA GLU A 47 -16.33 -11.29 -4.21
C GLU A 47 -15.29 -11.20 -5.34
N GLU A 48 -15.65 -11.56 -6.57
CA GLU A 48 -14.73 -11.56 -7.71
C GLU A 48 -14.25 -10.14 -8.07
N LEU A 49 -15.15 -9.15 -8.04
CA LEU A 49 -14.80 -7.76 -8.29
C LEU A 49 -13.95 -7.18 -7.15
N LYS A 50 -14.22 -7.60 -5.91
CA LYS A 50 -13.44 -7.22 -4.73
C LYS A 50 -12.00 -7.74 -4.83
N ALA A 51 -11.83 -8.99 -5.26
CA ALA A 51 -10.50 -9.56 -5.50
C ALA A 51 -9.79 -8.88 -6.68
N LEU A 52 -10.49 -8.67 -7.80
CA LEU A 52 -9.94 -8.02 -8.99
C LEU A 52 -9.46 -6.60 -8.70
N SER A 53 -10.29 -5.80 -8.03
CA SER A 53 -9.94 -4.41 -7.69
C SER A 53 -8.77 -4.31 -6.72
N ALA A 54 -8.67 -5.20 -5.72
CA ALA A 54 -7.49 -5.27 -4.85
C ALA A 54 -6.21 -5.64 -5.60
N ASN A 55 -6.29 -6.61 -6.52
CA ASN A 55 -5.15 -7.02 -7.34
C ASN A 55 -4.70 -5.87 -8.25
N LYS A 56 -5.63 -5.22 -8.96
CA LYS A 56 -5.32 -4.06 -9.81
C LYS A 56 -4.74 -2.89 -9.02
N TYR A 57 -5.24 -2.63 -7.81
CA TYR A 57 -4.67 -1.62 -6.91
C TYR A 57 -3.20 -1.94 -6.58
N SER A 58 -2.89 -3.19 -6.21
CA SER A 58 -1.52 -3.64 -5.96
C SER A 58 -0.62 -3.54 -7.20
N GLU A 59 -1.13 -3.93 -8.37
CA GLU A 59 -0.40 -3.80 -9.63
C GLU A 59 -0.10 -2.34 -9.97
N CYS A 60 -1.04 -1.43 -9.74
CA CYS A 60 -0.86 0.00 -9.95
C CYS A 60 0.27 0.55 -9.06
N LEU A 61 0.26 0.19 -7.77
CA LEU A 61 1.31 0.59 -6.81
C LEU A 61 2.70 0.08 -7.20
N THR A 62 2.79 -1.13 -7.76
CA THR A 62 4.08 -1.73 -8.13
C THR A 62 4.61 -1.22 -9.48
N LYS A 63 3.74 -1.00 -10.46
CA LYS A 63 4.12 -0.57 -11.83
C LYS A 63 4.43 0.92 -11.90
N ASN A 64 3.65 1.77 -11.23
CA ASN A 64 3.82 3.22 -11.28
C ASN A 64 3.66 3.83 -9.87
N PRO A 65 4.69 3.73 -9.02
CA PRO A 65 4.62 4.20 -7.65
C PRO A 65 4.59 5.74 -7.60
N ASN A 66 3.40 6.31 -7.61
CA ASN A 66 3.16 7.71 -7.30
C ASN A 66 2.69 7.83 -5.85
N VAL A 67 3.54 8.39 -4.99
CA VAL A 67 3.27 8.40 -3.55
C VAL A 67 2.18 9.40 -3.17
N SER A 68 2.08 10.55 -3.85
CA SER A 68 0.99 11.50 -3.62
C SER A 68 -0.37 10.88 -3.95
N ASN A 69 -0.47 10.17 -5.08
CA ASN A 69 -1.70 9.44 -5.44
C ASN A 69 -1.99 8.30 -4.45
N PHE A 70 -0.94 7.65 -3.93
CA PHE A 70 -1.09 6.64 -2.88
C PHE A 70 -1.63 7.24 -1.59
N LEU A 71 -1.08 8.35 -1.12
CA LEU A 71 -1.53 9.06 0.07
C LEU A 71 -2.99 9.49 -0.04
N LEU A 72 -3.39 10.06 -1.19
CA LEU A 72 -4.79 10.38 -1.47
C LEU A 72 -5.69 9.14 -1.42
N SER A 73 -5.19 8.00 -1.92
CA SER A 73 -5.95 6.75 -1.88
C SER A 73 -6.10 6.18 -0.47
N ILE A 74 -5.20 6.48 0.48
CA ILE A 74 -5.30 6.00 1.87
C ILE A 74 -6.57 6.52 2.53
N SER A 75 -6.84 7.82 2.42
CA SER A 75 -8.07 8.41 2.95
C SER A 75 -9.30 7.72 2.37
N GLU A 76 -9.35 7.48 1.06
CA GLU A 76 -10.46 6.77 0.43
C GLU A 76 -10.58 5.31 0.95
N VAL A 77 -9.46 4.59 1.03
CA VAL A 77 -9.43 3.20 1.51
C VAL A 77 -9.96 3.11 2.94
N TYR A 78 -9.52 3.98 3.85
CA TYR A 78 -9.88 3.89 5.27
C TYR A 78 -11.26 4.46 5.58
N ASN A 79 -11.73 5.47 4.85
CA ASN A 79 -13.04 6.08 5.03
C ASN A 79 -14.16 5.30 4.35
N SER A 80 -13.90 4.71 3.18
CA SER A 80 -14.94 4.07 2.36
C SER A 80 -15.05 2.55 2.58
N THR A 81 -14.07 1.90 3.21
CA THR A 81 -14.11 0.45 3.49
C THR A 81 -14.19 0.13 4.97
N PRO A 82 -14.98 -0.89 5.37
CA PRO A 82 -15.01 -1.35 6.77
C PRO A 82 -13.66 -1.95 7.19
N PRO A 83 -13.36 -2.02 8.50
CA PRO A 83 -12.10 -2.63 9.00
C PRO A 83 -11.89 -4.10 8.60
N SER A 84 -12.96 -4.82 8.22
CA SER A 84 -12.92 -6.18 7.70
C SER A 84 -12.37 -6.29 6.27
N ALA A 85 -12.25 -5.18 5.53
CA ALA A 85 -11.70 -5.11 4.18
C ALA A 85 -10.16 -5.24 4.15
N ARG A 86 -9.65 -6.35 4.69
CA ARG A 86 -8.22 -6.61 4.83
C ARG A 86 -7.47 -6.63 3.50
N GLY A 87 -8.10 -7.15 2.44
CA GLY A 87 -7.49 -7.24 1.11
C GLY A 87 -6.86 -5.92 0.65
N LEU A 88 -7.63 -4.84 0.58
CA LEU A 88 -7.11 -3.55 0.10
C LEU A 88 -6.15 -2.89 1.10
N ARG A 89 -6.50 -2.93 2.39
CA ARG A 89 -5.68 -2.34 3.47
C ARG A 89 -4.31 -3.01 3.59
N ASP A 90 -4.23 -4.33 3.47
CA ASP A 90 -2.98 -5.08 3.60
C ASP A 90 -2.01 -4.74 2.46
N HIS A 91 -2.50 -4.57 1.23
CA HIS A 91 -1.66 -4.13 0.10
C HIS A 91 -1.15 -2.69 0.30
N ALA A 92 -2.01 -1.79 0.79
CA ALA A 92 -1.63 -0.42 1.10
C ALA A 92 -0.58 -0.36 2.24
N LEU A 93 -0.75 -1.16 3.29
CA LEU A 93 0.20 -1.27 4.41
C LEU A 93 1.55 -1.83 3.97
N ALA A 94 1.55 -2.86 3.11
CA ALA A 94 2.78 -3.44 2.57
C ALA A 94 3.55 -2.42 1.72
N PHE A 95 2.85 -1.69 0.85
CA PHE A 95 3.45 -0.65 0.02
C PHE A 95 3.98 0.53 0.85
N ALA A 96 3.20 1.01 1.81
CA ALA A 96 3.65 2.03 2.77
C ALA A 96 4.93 1.56 3.44
N ARG A 97 4.95 0.37 4.03
CA ARG A 97 6.13 -0.15 4.72
C ARG A 97 7.40 -0.16 3.86
N GLU A 98 7.27 -0.43 2.56
CA GLU A 98 8.41 -0.45 1.64
C GLU A 98 8.85 0.97 1.20
N LYS A 99 7.92 1.85 0.84
CA LYS A 99 8.23 3.12 0.18
C LYS A 99 8.22 4.35 1.10
N LEU A 100 7.53 4.29 2.24
CA LEU A 100 7.40 5.43 3.18
C LEU A 100 8.76 5.96 3.67
N PRO A 101 9.77 5.13 4.01
CA PRO A 101 11.06 5.64 4.47
C PRO A 101 11.79 6.48 3.41
N GLY A 102 11.68 6.11 2.13
CA GLY A 102 12.26 6.89 1.03
C GLY A 102 11.48 8.17 0.76
N PHE A 103 10.15 8.10 0.84
CA PHE A 103 9.27 9.23 0.59
C PHE A 103 9.37 10.33 1.65
N LEU A 104 9.33 9.97 2.94
CA LEU A 104 9.44 10.94 4.04
C LEU A 104 10.82 11.62 4.14
N SER A 105 11.79 11.21 3.33
CA SER A 105 13.06 11.93 3.20
C SER A 105 12.90 13.24 2.40
N LEU A 106 11.81 13.42 1.66
CA LEU A 106 11.51 14.63 0.89
C LEU A 106 10.69 15.61 1.75
N SER A 107 10.86 16.93 1.55
CA SER A 107 10.19 17.96 2.36
C SER A 107 8.68 18.02 2.12
N ASP A 108 8.27 18.02 0.85
CA ASP A 108 6.89 18.31 0.44
C ASP A 108 5.98 17.11 0.77
N ALA A 109 6.56 15.92 0.67
CA ALA A 109 5.99 14.63 1.08
C ALA A 109 5.54 14.57 2.55
N LYS A 110 6.20 15.31 3.45
CA LYS A 110 5.86 15.28 4.88
C LYS A 110 4.53 15.95 5.16
N GLN A 111 4.23 17.04 4.46
CA GLN A 111 2.97 17.74 4.65
C GLN A 111 1.79 16.86 4.21
N GLU A 112 1.87 16.27 3.02
CA GLU A 112 0.83 15.35 2.52
C GLU A 112 0.63 14.17 3.48
N PHE A 113 1.71 13.64 4.04
CA PHE A 113 1.64 12.55 5.01
C PHE A 113 1.01 12.97 6.34
N ASP A 114 1.32 14.18 6.84
CA ASP A 114 0.74 14.72 8.07
C ASP A 114 -0.77 14.96 7.90
N GLU A 115 -1.21 15.43 6.73
CA GLU A 115 -2.63 15.60 6.38
C GLU A 115 -3.37 14.26 6.39
N VAL A 116 -2.82 13.22 5.73
CA VAL A 116 -3.41 11.87 5.73
C VAL A 116 -3.41 11.24 7.13
N THR A 117 -2.37 11.50 7.92
CA THR A 117 -2.29 11.02 9.31
C THR A 117 -3.37 11.64 10.19
N ALA A 118 -3.69 12.91 9.96
CA ALA A 118 -4.76 13.60 10.68
C ALA A 118 -6.16 13.13 10.24
N ASP A 119 -6.35 12.84 8.96
CA ASP A 119 -7.61 12.34 8.41
C ASP A 119 -7.89 10.89 8.80
N SER A 120 -6.87 10.02 8.78
CA SER A 120 -7.00 8.57 8.97
C SER A 120 -5.99 8.04 10.02
N PRO A 121 -6.20 8.28 11.33
CA PRO A 121 -5.29 7.81 12.38
C PRO A 121 -5.23 6.27 12.50
N GLU A 122 -6.29 5.57 12.10
CA GLU A 122 -6.34 4.09 12.06
C GLU A 122 -5.25 3.52 11.15
N PHE A 123 -4.97 4.18 10.02
CA PHE A 123 -3.90 3.78 9.11
C PHE A 123 -2.56 3.76 9.83
N ILE A 124 -2.24 4.78 10.63
CA ILE A 124 -0.97 4.85 11.36
C ILE A 124 -0.88 3.75 12.42
N LYS A 125 -1.97 3.50 13.15
CA LYS A 125 -2.03 2.42 14.13
C LYS A 125 -1.78 1.06 13.46
N GLU A 126 -2.45 0.77 12.35
CA GLU A 126 -2.26 -0.47 11.59
C GLU A 126 -0.86 -0.55 10.98
N LEU A 127 -0.32 0.55 10.45
CA LEU A 127 1.04 0.63 9.92
C LEU A 127 2.08 0.28 10.99
N LEU A 128 1.94 0.83 12.21
CA LEU A 128 2.83 0.52 13.33
C LEU A 128 2.79 -0.96 13.70
N TYR A 129 1.59 -1.55 13.84
CA TYR A 129 1.49 -2.99 14.09
C TYR A 129 2.07 -3.81 12.94
N HIS A 130 1.82 -3.41 11.70
CA HIS A 130 2.35 -4.07 10.52
C HIS A 130 3.89 -4.05 10.50
N PHE A 131 4.53 -2.95 10.91
CA PHE A 131 5.99 -2.86 11.08
C PHE A 131 6.52 -3.75 12.21
N ILE A 132 5.76 -3.95 13.27
CA ILE A 132 6.14 -4.81 14.41
C ILE A 132 6.03 -6.28 14.03
N ASP A 133 4.92 -6.66 13.40
CA ASP A 133 4.60 -8.04 13.05
C ASP A 133 5.47 -8.54 11.89
N HIS A 134 5.70 -7.69 10.90
CA HIS A 134 6.60 -8.00 9.82
C HIS A 134 8.00 -7.56 10.22
N ARG A 135 8.81 -8.52 10.65
CA ARG A 135 10.23 -8.27 10.94
C ARG A 135 10.93 -7.83 9.65
N LEU A 136 11.82 -6.84 9.75
CA LEU A 136 12.65 -6.44 8.62
C LEU A 136 13.49 -7.63 8.19
N LEU A 137 13.55 -7.95 6.91
CA LEU A 137 14.48 -8.96 6.41
C LEU A 137 15.83 -8.31 6.16
N GLY A 138 16.89 -9.06 6.43
CA GLY A 138 18.24 -8.58 6.28
C GLY A 138 19.25 -9.71 6.24
N HIS A 139 20.51 -9.31 6.18
CA HIS A 139 21.63 -10.23 6.07
C HIS A 139 22.35 -10.31 7.40
N CYS A 140 22.69 -11.53 7.84
CA CYS A 140 23.51 -11.75 9.03
C CYS A 140 24.77 -12.53 8.66
N ASN A 141 25.92 -11.90 8.87
CA ASN A 141 27.23 -12.52 8.62
C ASN A 141 27.48 -13.79 9.45
N ASN A 142 26.75 -13.96 10.57
CA ASN A 142 26.87 -15.11 11.46
C ASN A 142 25.94 -16.29 11.11
N CYS A 143 24.93 -16.10 10.24
CA CYS A 143 23.96 -17.15 9.86
C CYS A 143 24.20 -17.72 8.45
N GLY A 144 25.36 -17.41 7.85
CA GLY A 144 25.65 -17.63 6.44
C GLY A 144 25.14 -16.43 5.62
N GLY A 145 26.07 -15.62 5.09
CA GLY A 145 25.81 -14.31 4.49
C GLY A 145 24.89 -14.26 3.27
N SER A 146 24.30 -15.39 2.85
CA SER A 146 23.35 -15.48 1.72
C SER A 146 21.91 -15.74 2.16
N LYS A 147 21.65 -15.99 3.46
CA LYS A 147 20.30 -16.25 3.96
C LYS A 147 19.65 -14.98 4.51
N TRP A 148 18.43 -14.73 4.03
CA TRP A 148 17.55 -13.72 4.62
C TRP A 148 17.19 -14.13 6.05
N VAL A 149 17.52 -13.26 6.99
CA VAL A 149 17.13 -13.43 8.39
C VAL A 149 16.20 -12.29 8.80
N PRO A 150 15.22 -12.57 9.68
CA PRO A 150 14.51 -11.49 10.35
C PRO A 150 15.50 -10.67 11.19
N VAL A 151 15.39 -9.36 11.13
CA VAL A 151 16.23 -8.40 11.85
C VAL A 151 15.32 -7.59 12.75
N PHE A 152 15.69 -7.54 14.03
CA PHE A 152 15.03 -6.66 14.98
C PHE A 152 15.47 -5.21 14.71
N PRO A 153 14.56 -4.31 14.29
CA PRO A 153 14.93 -2.97 13.81
C PRO A 153 15.67 -2.14 14.85
N LEU A 154 15.24 -2.22 16.11
CA LEU A 154 15.78 -1.41 17.21
C LEU A 154 17.22 -1.76 17.57
N ASN A 155 17.62 -3.03 17.43
CA ASN A 155 18.89 -3.53 17.94
C ASN A 155 19.78 -4.15 16.85
N CYS A 156 19.33 -4.14 15.59
CA CYS A 156 19.95 -4.83 14.45
C CYS A 156 20.40 -6.26 14.78
N LYS A 157 19.61 -6.95 15.62
CA LYS A 157 19.87 -8.33 16.03
C LYS A 157 19.25 -9.27 15.01
N CYS A 158 19.99 -10.31 14.65
CA CYS A 158 19.46 -11.41 13.88
C CYS A 158 18.42 -12.17 14.72
N GLY A 159 17.24 -12.40 14.16
CA GLY A 159 16.15 -13.13 14.79
C GLY A 159 16.35 -14.63 14.88
N TRP A 160 17.38 -15.17 14.22
CA TRP A 160 17.77 -16.58 14.35
C TRP A 160 18.91 -16.78 15.35
N CYS A 161 20.01 -16.01 15.26
CA CYS A 161 21.17 -16.21 16.15
C CYS A 161 21.25 -15.25 17.34
N GLY A 162 20.37 -14.25 17.42
CA GLY A 162 20.33 -13.27 18.51
C GLY A 162 21.51 -12.28 18.55
N LYS A 163 22.52 -12.44 17.68
CA LYS A 163 23.70 -11.56 17.62
C LYS A 163 23.39 -10.27 16.87
N GLY A 164 24.02 -9.18 17.29
CA GLY A 164 23.98 -7.88 16.61
C GLY A 164 24.77 -7.87 15.29
N GLY A 165 24.49 -6.88 14.44
CA GLY A 165 25.17 -6.70 13.16
C GLY A 165 24.44 -7.33 11.97
N ALA A 166 23.15 -7.63 12.11
CA ALA A 166 22.32 -7.94 10.96
C ALA A 166 21.94 -6.64 10.25
N ILE A 167 22.12 -6.60 8.92
CA ILE A 167 21.89 -5.41 8.10
C ILE A 167 20.51 -5.56 7.45
N PRO A 168 19.51 -4.74 7.83
CA PRO A 168 18.21 -4.71 7.16
C PRO A 168 18.38 -4.31 5.69
N GLU A 169 17.59 -4.91 4.80
CA GLU A 169 17.68 -4.60 3.37
C GLU A 169 17.31 -3.15 3.05
N ILE A 170 16.37 -2.59 3.78
CA ILE A 170 15.92 -1.20 3.63
C ILE A 170 17.06 -0.18 3.85
N LEU A 171 18.14 -0.55 4.55
CA LEU A 171 19.32 0.31 4.76
C LEU A 171 20.43 0.07 3.73
N ARG A 172 20.26 -0.91 2.83
CA ARG A 172 21.27 -1.33 1.86
C ARG A 172 21.14 -0.58 0.52
N GLY A 173 19.98 0.01 0.23
CA GLY A 173 19.66 0.74 -1.00
C GLY A 173 20.11 2.21 -1.07
N SER A 174 21.02 2.67 -0.20
CA SER A 174 21.49 4.06 -0.17
C SER A 174 22.99 4.21 -0.54
N ARG A 175 23.45 3.51 -1.58
CA ARG A 175 24.76 3.76 -2.19
C ARG A 175 24.68 3.90 -3.69
#